data_AF-A0A2R6VXK2-F1
#
_entry.id   AF-A0A2R6VXK2-F1
#
_cell.length_a   1.000
_cell.length_b   1.000
_cell.length_c   1.000
_cell.angle_alpha   90.00
_cell.angle_beta   90.00
_cell.angle_gamma   90.00
#
_symmetry.space_group_name_H-M   'P 1'
#
loop_
_entity.id
_entity.type
_entity.pdbx_description
1 polymer ?
#
loop_
_entity_poly.entity_id
_entity_poly.type
_entity_poly.pdbx_seq_one_letter_code
_entity_poly.pdbx_strand_id
1 'polypeptide(L)'
;MELEREEDRPQDLLDSLPVELLIKVLRDQDLPILTLAECRVVCKKWKAIIDGTELRNKIWNKSVIMYYDESIDNTAYFCFSHIWIRRNITFGPKYVVAADGGLLCFNDMLSTEYVIYNPVEDKFLTLNVPHEIDGVSTVFDGMLECIVVGLVVDQSTKHFKLVLGGVLVPDRSRSLIFDSITSTWSWIIHPFPTLLNWMEVGWHSERCVVCNGCLYWLVWDPRVTIKALLIFDMREETWIVLAEEVMEDKPGALQIVAYEGCVCLLAMDWTDVEFDHRSYDGNFLRHPMVRRMDGSLIRRTRDLWVMEDVRAFKFYASGGSDVFFVS
;
A
#
# COMPACT_ATOMS: atom_id res chain seq x y z
N MET A 1 -13.82 66.03 -13.46
CA MET A 1 -13.00 65.64 -12.29
C MET A 1 -13.74 64.46 -11.68
N GLU A 2 -13.57 63.29 -12.29
CA GLU A 2 -14.16 62.05 -11.81
C GLU A 2 -13.18 61.43 -10.82
N LEU A 3 -13.65 61.16 -9.60
CA LEU A 3 -12.91 60.36 -8.63
C LEU A 3 -12.97 58.91 -9.10
N GLU A 4 -11.87 58.42 -9.67
CA GLU A 4 -11.63 56.99 -9.80
C GLU A 4 -11.59 56.38 -8.40
N ARG A 5 -12.58 55.56 -8.07
CA ARG A 5 -12.52 54.64 -6.94
C ARG A 5 -11.68 53.45 -7.40
N GLU A 6 -10.50 53.28 -6.81
CA GLU A 6 -9.79 52.00 -6.89
C GLU A 6 -10.70 50.92 -6.29
N GLU A 7 -11.17 50.01 -7.15
CA GLU A 7 -11.75 48.74 -6.75
C GLU A 7 -10.63 47.87 -6.17
N ASP A 8 -10.49 47.92 -4.85
CA ASP A 8 -9.62 47.06 -4.06
C ASP A 8 -10.03 45.59 -4.31
N ARG A 9 -9.23 44.87 -5.10
CA ARG A 9 -9.52 43.47 -5.44
C ARG A 9 -9.20 42.59 -4.22
N PRO A 10 -10.12 41.75 -3.72
CA PRO A 10 -9.87 40.87 -2.58
C PRO A 10 -8.87 39.72 -2.84
N GLN A 11 -8.17 39.72 -3.98
CA GLN A 11 -7.19 38.69 -4.35
C GLN A 11 -5.83 38.83 -3.64
N ASP A 12 -5.50 39.99 -3.05
CA ASP A 12 -4.16 40.24 -2.49
C ASP A 12 -4.00 39.94 -0.98
N LEU A 13 -5.08 39.63 -0.27
CA LEU A 13 -5.06 39.45 1.20
C LEU A 13 -4.47 38.10 1.65
N LEU A 14 -4.67 37.03 0.88
CA LEU A 14 -4.11 35.71 1.21
C LEU A 14 -2.62 35.59 0.80
N ASP A 15 -2.21 36.30 -0.25
CA ASP A 15 -0.82 36.29 -0.70
C ASP A 15 0.10 37.11 0.21
N SER A 16 -0.45 38.10 0.92
CA SER A 16 0.25 38.93 1.91
C SER A 16 0.35 38.33 3.31
N LEU A 17 -0.37 37.23 3.59
CA LEU A 17 -0.29 36.54 4.88
C LEU A 17 1.07 35.82 5.06
N PRO A 18 1.73 35.97 6.22
CA PRO A 18 2.90 35.20 6.59
C PRO A 18 2.63 33.69 6.50
N VAL A 19 3.61 32.96 5.95
CA VAL A 19 3.51 31.51 5.74
C VAL A 19 3.24 30.78 7.05
N GLU A 20 3.80 31.25 8.15
CA GLU A 20 3.65 30.68 9.49
C GLU A 20 2.21 30.78 9.99
N LEU A 21 1.50 31.88 9.66
CA LEU A 21 0.09 32.06 10.01
C LEU A 21 -0.81 31.18 9.15
N LEU A 22 -0.51 31.05 7.86
CA LEU A 22 -1.22 30.12 6.97
C LEU A 22 -1.06 28.68 7.45
N ILE A 23 0.17 28.27 7.80
CA ILE A 23 0.45 26.95 8.37
C ILE A 23 -0.35 26.75 9.66
N LYS A 24 -0.36 27.75 10.56
CA LYS A 24 -1.09 27.66 11.81
C LYS A 24 -2.60 27.56 11.59
N VAL A 25 -3.18 28.31 10.66
CA VAL A 25 -4.61 28.22 10.33
C VAL A 25 -4.94 26.86 9.73
N LEU A 26 -4.18 26.40 8.73
CA LEU A 26 -4.39 25.09 8.10
C LEU A 26 -4.21 23.94 9.10
N ARG A 27 -3.29 24.11 10.05
CA ARG A 27 -3.09 23.16 11.14
C ARG A 27 -4.29 23.22 12.05
N ASP A 28 -4.65 24.35 12.61
CA ASP A 28 -5.57 24.45 13.75
C ASP A 28 -7.06 24.31 13.38
N GLN A 29 -7.43 24.46 12.11
CA GLN A 29 -8.84 24.44 11.67
C GLN A 29 -9.43 23.05 11.33
N ASP A 30 -8.68 21.96 11.53
CA ASP A 30 -9.14 20.58 11.25
C ASP A 30 -9.81 20.44 9.86
N LEU A 31 -9.23 21.08 8.85
CA LEU A 31 -9.78 21.09 7.50
C LEU A 31 -9.84 19.69 6.89
N PRO A 32 -10.88 19.38 6.09
CA PRO A 32 -10.92 18.15 5.32
C PRO A 32 -9.71 18.00 4.40
N ILE A 33 -9.23 16.77 4.27
CA ILE A 33 -8.10 16.41 3.42
C ILE A 33 -8.30 16.78 1.95
N LEU A 34 -9.53 16.70 1.46
CA LEU A 34 -9.89 17.16 0.12
C LEU A 34 -9.64 18.65 -0.05
N THR A 35 -10.02 19.46 0.94
CA THR A 35 -9.78 20.91 0.91
C THR A 35 -8.29 21.22 0.88
N LEU A 36 -7.47 20.46 1.61
CA LEU A 36 -6.02 20.59 1.56
C LEU A 36 -5.45 20.15 0.21
N ALA A 37 -5.97 19.08 -0.40
CA ALA A 37 -5.59 18.65 -1.74
C ALA A 37 -5.96 19.72 -2.81
N GLU A 38 -7.12 20.35 -2.66
CA GLU A 38 -7.57 21.45 -3.51
C GLU A 38 -6.71 22.70 -3.32
N CYS A 39 -6.40 23.09 -2.08
CA CYS A 39 -5.49 24.21 -1.81
C CYS A 39 -4.10 23.96 -2.42
N ARG A 40 -3.61 22.71 -2.40
CA ARG A 40 -2.32 22.32 -2.96
C ARG A 40 -2.22 22.56 -4.46
N VAL A 41 -3.31 22.45 -5.22
CA VAL A 41 -3.29 22.70 -6.67
C VAL A 41 -3.46 24.17 -7.05
N VAL A 42 -3.74 25.07 -6.09
CA VAL A 42 -3.95 26.50 -6.35
C VAL A 42 -2.68 27.19 -6.86
N CYS A 43 -1.57 27.08 -6.13
CA CYS A 43 -0.29 27.66 -6.57
C CYS A 43 0.93 27.00 -5.90
N LYS A 44 2.14 27.32 -6.40
CA LYS A 44 3.40 26.77 -5.86
C LYS A 44 3.62 27.07 -4.37
N LYS A 45 3.16 28.24 -3.89
CA LYS A 45 3.25 28.63 -2.47
C LYS A 45 2.41 27.69 -1.60
N TRP A 46 1.15 27.47 -1.96
CA TRP A 46 0.27 26.54 -1.26
C TRP A 46 0.80 25.11 -1.30
N LYS A 47 1.30 24.67 -2.46
CA LYS A 47 1.96 23.36 -2.58
C LYS A 47 3.12 23.21 -1.60
N ALA A 48 4.02 24.18 -1.54
CA ALA A 48 5.16 24.14 -0.62
C ALA A 48 4.75 24.17 0.86
N ILE A 49 3.70 24.93 1.20
CA ILE A 49 3.15 24.99 2.57
C ILE A 49 2.58 23.63 2.99
N ILE A 50 1.73 23.05 2.14
CA ILE A 50 1.02 21.80 2.43
C ILE A 50 1.95 20.60 2.39
N ASP A 51 2.92 20.59 1.47
CA ASP A 51 3.97 19.57 1.40
C ASP A 51 5.04 19.75 2.51
N GLY A 52 4.98 20.85 3.26
CA GLY A 52 5.89 21.17 4.36
C GLY A 52 5.74 20.25 5.58
N THR A 53 6.85 19.98 6.27
CA THR A 53 6.94 19.06 7.42
C THR A 53 5.98 19.40 8.57
N GLU A 54 5.64 20.68 8.74
CA GLU A 54 4.79 21.17 9.82
C GLU A 54 3.31 20.79 9.70
N LEU A 55 2.79 20.73 8.48
CA LEU A 55 1.42 20.29 8.20
C LEU A 55 1.34 18.79 7.95
N ARG A 56 2.42 18.21 7.42
CA ARG A 56 2.58 16.78 7.14
C ARG A 56 2.15 15.89 8.31
N ASN A 57 2.62 16.20 9.51
CA ASN A 57 2.37 15.39 10.70
C ASN A 57 0.94 15.50 11.24
N LYS A 58 0.16 16.53 10.86
CA LYS A 58 -1.22 16.67 11.32
C LYS A 58 -2.21 16.05 10.34
N ILE A 59 -1.98 16.24 9.05
CA ILE A 59 -2.93 15.83 8.01
C ILE A 59 -2.86 14.30 7.77
N TRP A 60 -1.68 13.69 7.93
CA TRP A 60 -1.41 12.38 7.32
C TRP A 60 -0.94 11.29 8.28
N ASN A 61 -0.79 11.62 9.57
CA ASN A 61 -0.49 10.67 10.64
C ASN A 61 -1.65 9.71 10.99
N LYS A 62 -2.78 9.80 10.29
CA LYS A 62 -3.93 8.92 10.50
C LYS A 62 -4.06 7.98 9.30
N SER A 63 -3.96 6.69 9.61
CA SER A 63 -3.97 5.56 8.68
C SER A 63 -5.04 5.71 7.62
N VAL A 64 -4.66 5.47 6.36
CA VAL A 64 -5.63 5.44 5.26
C VAL A 64 -6.13 4.04 5.09
N ILE A 65 -7.42 3.85 5.34
CA ILE A 65 -8.09 2.58 5.15
C ILE A 65 -8.75 2.63 3.80
N MET A 66 -8.31 1.76 2.91
CA MET A 66 -8.94 1.62 1.62
C MET A 66 -9.94 0.46 1.68
N TYR A 67 -11.16 0.71 1.21
CA TYR A 67 -12.11 -0.33 0.81
C TYR A 67 -12.33 -0.23 -0.69
N TYR A 68 -12.05 -1.32 -1.39
CA TYR A 68 -12.32 -1.46 -2.81
C TYR A 68 -13.18 -2.70 -3.00
N ASP A 69 -14.38 -2.48 -3.50
CA ASP A 69 -15.34 -3.53 -3.81
C ASP A 69 -15.58 -3.56 -5.32
N GLU A 70 -14.93 -4.52 -5.97
CA GLU A 70 -15.04 -4.77 -7.41
C GLU A 70 -16.48 -5.05 -7.86
N SER A 71 -17.33 -5.55 -6.95
CA SER A 71 -18.66 -5.99 -7.30
C SER A 71 -19.68 -4.87 -7.42
N ILE A 72 -19.36 -3.66 -6.92
CA ILE A 72 -20.39 -2.64 -6.72
C ILE A 72 -20.36 -1.50 -7.74
N ASP A 73 -19.22 -0.93 -8.18
CA ASP A 73 -19.22 0.20 -9.18
C ASP A 73 -17.82 0.75 -9.55
N ASN A 74 -16.73 -0.05 -9.59
CA ASN A 74 -15.35 0.46 -9.75
C ASN A 74 -15.00 1.62 -8.79
N THR A 75 -15.65 1.65 -7.64
CA THR A 75 -15.54 2.74 -6.68
C THR A 75 -14.56 2.35 -5.59
N ALA A 76 -13.53 3.16 -5.39
CA ALA A 76 -12.62 3.06 -4.26
C ALA A 76 -13.04 4.03 -3.15
N TYR A 77 -13.07 3.54 -1.92
CA TYR A 77 -13.35 4.30 -0.71
C TYR A 77 -12.07 4.44 0.10
N PHE A 78 -11.76 5.67 0.49
CA PHE A 78 -10.57 6.01 1.25
C PHE A 78 -10.99 6.68 2.55
N CYS A 79 -10.75 6.03 3.69
CA CYS A 79 -10.93 6.69 4.97
C CYS A 79 -9.64 7.42 5.33
N PHE A 80 -9.73 8.73 5.52
CA PHE A 80 -8.67 9.51 6.12
C PHE A 80 -9.15 10.05 7.47
N SER A 81 -8.56 9.55 8.56
CA SER A 81 -9.03 9.81 9.92
C SER A 81 -10.48 9.36 10.16
N HIS A 82 -11.44 10.21 9.84
CA HIS A 82 -12.88 10.00 10.02
C HIS A 82 -13.69 10.40 8.77
N ILE A 83 -13.00 10.78 7.69
CA ILE A 83 -13.62 11.27 6.46
C ILE A 83 -13.43 10.21 5.40
N TRP A 84 -14.54 9.72 4.85
CA TRP A 84 -14.53 8.83 3.69
C TRP A 84 -14.52 9.65 2.41
N ILE A 85 -13.55 9.36 1.55
CA ILE A 85 -13.45 9.90 0.20
C ILE A 85 -13.83 8.80 -0.77
N ARG A 86 -14.76 9.11 -1.68
CA ARG A 86 -15.15 8.23 -2.78
C ARG A 86 -14.43 8.66 -4.05
N ARG A 87 -13.84 7.71 -4.77
CA ARG A 87 -13.28 7.91 -6.11
C ARG A 87 -13.81 6.85 -7.08
N ASN A 88 -14.06 7.26 -8.30
CA ASN A 88 -14.39 6.35 -9.39
C ASN A 88 -13.09 6.02 -10.15
N ILE A 89 -12.72 4.75 -10.17
CA ILE A 89 -11.50 4.28 -10.82
C ILE A 89 -11.76 4.14 -12.33
N THR A 90 -10.98 4.88 -13.12
CA THR A 90 -11.19 5.01 -14.58
C THR A 90 -10.41 4.01 -15.42
N PHE A 91 -9.39 3.35 -14.87
CA PHE A 91 -8.45 2.49 -15.62
C PHE A 91 -8.87 1.01 -15.73
N GLY A 92 -10.18 0.74 -15.76
CA GLY A 92 -10.74 -0.61 -15.90
C GLY A 92 -10.66 -1.47 -14.63
N PRO A 93 -11.31 -2.64 -14.61
CA PRO A 93 -11.32 -3.51 -13.44
C PRO A 93 -9.92 -4.10 -13.22
N LYS A 94 -9.30 -3.77 -12.08
CA LYS A 94 -8.01 -4.31 -11.63
C LYS A 94 -8.02 -4.54 -10.13
N TYR A 95 -7.21 -5.49 -9.67
CA TYR A 95 -7.04 -5.80 -8.26
C TYR A 95 -5.96 -4.93 -7.63
N VAL A 96 -6.15 -4.48 -6.39
CA VAL A 96 -5.06 -3.89 -5.61
C VAL A 96 -4.13 -4.99 -5.10
N VAL A 97 -2.91 -4.99 -5.63
CA VAL A 97 -1.88 -6.01 -5.37
C VAL A 97 -0.84 -5.56 -4.34
N ALA A 98 -0.60 -4.25 -4.21
CA ALA A 98 0.29 -3.68 -3.20
C ALA A 98 -0.10 -2.24 -2.86
N ALA A 99 0.31 -1.76 -1.70
CA ALA A 99 0.14 -0.37 -1.29
C ALA A 99 1.22 0.03 -0.31
N ASP A 100 1.77 1.24 -0.47
CA ASP A 100 2.66 1.87 0.49
C ASP A 100 2.73 3.37 0.19
N GLY A 101 3.08 4.16 1.21
CA GLY A 101 3.16 5.61 1.09
C GLY A 101 1.93 6.26 0.48
N GLY A 102 0.76 5.60 0.67
CA GLY A 102 -0.55 5.85 0.05
C GLY A 102 -0.61 5.92 -1.46
N LEU A 103 0.40 5.40 -2.13
CA LEU A 103 0.24 4.91 -3.48
C LEU A 103 -0.40 3.52 -3.42
N LEU A 104 -1.22 3.25 -4.42
CA LEU A 104 -1.84 1.96 -4.64
C LEU A 104 -1.30 1.37 -5.93
N CYS A 105 -0.98 0.09 -5.91
CA CYS A 105 -0.59 -0.65 -7.09
C CYS A 105 -1.74 -1.57 -7.49
N PHE A 106 -2.23 -1.37 -8.72
CA PHE A 106 -3.26 -2.17 -9.34
C PHE A 106 -2.67 -3.03 -10.45
N ASN A 107 -3.14 -4.27 -10.57
CA ASN A 107 -2.78 -5.16 -11.66
C ASN A 107 -3.96 -6.07 -12.00
N ASP A 108 -4.03 -6.48 -13.27
CA ASP A 108 -4.90 -7.57 -13.68
C ASP A 108 -4.08 -8.86 -13.68
N MET A 109 -4.72 -9.98 -13.33
CA MET A 109 -4.04 -11.26 -13.19
C MET A 109 -3.28 -11.59 -14.48
N LEU A 110 -2.00 -11.97 -14.36
CA LEU A 110 -1.13 -12.34 -15.48
C LEU A 110 -0.74 -11.19 -16.44
N SER A 111 -1.15 -9.95 -16.14
CA SER A 111 -0.83 -8.79 -16.97
C SER A 111 0.56 -8.21 -16.67
N THR A 112 1.24 -7.75 -17.71
CA THR A 112 2.47 -6.95 -17.60
C THR A 112 2.22 -5.50 -17.16
N GLU A 113 0.95 -5.07 -17.14
CA GLU A 113 0.56 -3.69 -16.87
C GLU A 113 0.20 -3.48 -15.39
N TYR A 114 1.03 -2.72 -14.69
CA TYR A 114 0.81 -2.27 -13.32
C TYR A 114 0.42 -0.79 -13.31
N VAL A 115 -0.57 -0.42 -12.52
CA VAL A 115 -1.04 0.97 -12.39
C VAL A 115 -0.77 1.46 -10.99
N ILE A 116 0.11 2.45 -10.87
CA ILE A 116 0.39 3.15 -9.63
C ILE A 116 -0.57 4.33 -9.53
N TYR A 117 -1.55 4.23 -8.64
CA TYR A 117 -2.59 5.23 -8.44
C TYR A 117 -2.39 6.03 -7.16
N ASN A 118 -2.56 7.34 -7.27
CA ASN A 118 -2.61 8.26 -6.16
C ASN A 118 -4.05 8.79 -5.97
N PRO A 119 -4.72 8.43 -4.86
CA PRO A 119 -6.12 8.79 -4.63
C PRO A 119 -6.35 10.26 -4.26
N VAL A 120 -5.31 10.95 -3.79
CA VAL A 120 -5.39 12.36 -3.39
C VAL A 120 -5.35 13.27 -4.61
N GLU A 121 -4.41 13.01 -5.50
CA GLU A 121 -4.28 13.76 -6.77
C GLU A 121 -5.23 13.27 -7.86
N ASP A 122 -5.83 12.09 -7.66
CA ASP A 122 -6.62 11.37 -8.65
C ASP A 122 -5.86 11.17 -9.98
N LYS A 123 -4.60 10.77 -9.84
CA LYS A 123 -3.70 10.49 -10.96
C LYS A 123 -3.14 9.09 -10.88
N PHE A 124 -2.83 8.54 -12.03
CA PHE A 124 -2.16 7.24 -12.12
C PHE A 124 -1.00 7.27 -13.11
N LEU A 125 -0.04 6.38 -12.85
CA LEU A 125 1.08 6.06 -13.70
C LEU A 125 0.98 4.59 -14.10
N THR A 126 1.00 4.32 -15.40
CA THR A 126 1.04 2.96 -15.93
C THR A 126 2.49 2.52 -16.13
N LEU A 127 2.85 1.40 -15.52
CA LEU A 127 4.14 0.73 -15.63
C LEU A 127 3.94 -0.57 -16.40
N ASN A 128 4.73 -0.76 -17.45
CA ASN A 128 4.74 -2.02 -18.20
C ASN A 128 6.03 -2.77 -17.89
N VAL A 129 5.90 -4.03 -17.50
CA VAL A 129 7.05 -4.95 -17.40
C VAL A 129 7.52 -5.28 -18.82
N PRO A 130 8.78 -4.98 -19.19
CA PRO A 130 9.32 -5.34 -20.50
C PRO A 130 9.28 -6.85 -20.68
N HIS A 131 8.91 -7.34 -21.87
CA HIS A 131 8.87 -8.78 -22.17
C HIS A 131 10.23 -9.47 -22.04
N GLU A 132 11.31 -8.71 -22.12
CA GLU A 132 12.67 -9.20 -21.96
C GLU A 132 13.51 -8.15 -21.20
N ILE A 133 14.32 -8.62 -20.26
CA ILE A 133 15.31 -7.80 -19.53
C ILE A 133 16.62 -8.58 -19.53
N ASP A 134 17.69 -7.95 -20.01
CA ASP A 134 19.05 -8.52 -20.09
C ASP A 134 19.10 -9.89 -20.80
N GLY A 135 18.33 -10.07 -21.88
CA GLY A 135 18.26 -11.32 -22.64
C GLY A 135 17.44 -12.43 -21.96
N VAL A 136 16.73 -12.14 -20.87
CA VAL A 136 15.87 -13.08 -20.16
C VAL A 136 14.42 -12.68 -20.30
N SER A 137 13.59 -13.60 -20.81
CA SER A 137 12.13 -13.38 -20.91
C SER A 137 11.52 -13.18 -19.53
N THR A 138 10.66 -12.18 -19.39
CA THR A 138 9.85 -11.93 -18.19
C THR A 138 8.45 -12.53 -18.31
N VAL A 139 8.03 -12.86 -19.53
CA VAL A 139 6.73 -13.47 -19.82
C VAL A 139 6.91 -14.91 -20.28
N PHE A 140 5.96 -15.75 -19.93
CA PHE A 140 5.83 -17.10 -20.42
C PHE A 140 4.44 -17.27 -21.05
N ASP A 141 4.37 -17.78 -22.27
CA ASP A 141 3.11 -17.88 -23.05
C ASP A 141 2.32 -16.54 -23.15
N GLY A 142 3.04 -15.42 -23.28
CA GLY A 142 2.45 -14.09 -23.35
C GLY A 142 1.93 -13.54 -22.01
N MET A 143 2.13 -14.27 -20.91
CA MET A 143 1.63 -13.94 -19.59
C MET A 143 2.76 -13.66 -18.61
N LEU A 144 2.55 -12.72 -17.68
CA LEU A 144 3.47 -12.45 -16.58
C LEU A 144 2.94 -13.08 -15.30
N GLU A 145 3.46 -14.24 -14.92
CA GLU A 145 3.13 -14.89 -13.65
C GLU A 145 4.14 -14.50 -12.57
N CYS A 146 3.65 -13.98 -11.44
CA CYS A 146 4.46 -13.73 -10.25
C CYS A 146 3.68 -14.12 -8.98
N ILE A 147 4.41 -14.45 -7.92
CA ILE A 147 3.83 -14.96 -6.67
C ILE A 147 3.47 -13.81 -5.73
N VAL A 148 4.37 -12.83 -5.60
CA VAL A 148 4.19 -11.70 -4.68
C VAL A 148 4.49 -10.37 -5.36
N VAL A 149 3.73 -9.35 -4.98
CA VAL A 149 3.93 -7.96 -5.41
C VAL A 149 4.08 -7.10 -4.16
N GLY A 150 5.10 -6.24 -4.12
CA GLY A 150 5.34 -5.30 -3.03
C GLY A 150 5.67 -3.91 -3.55
N LEU A 151 5.17 -2.90 -2.84
CA LEU A 151 5.44 -1.50 -3.14
C LEU A 151 6.13 -0.89 -1.92
N VAL A 152 7.21 -0.15 -2.15
CA VAL A 152 7.87 0.66 -1.11
C VAL A 152 7.98 2.08 -1.61
N VAL A 153 7.63 3.04 -0.78
CA VAL A 153 7.75 4.47 -1.06
C VAL A 153 8.72 5.08 -0.06
N ASP A 154 9.81 5.67 -0.57
CA ASP A 154 10.65 6.55 0.23
C ASP A 154 9.89 7.84 0.51
N GLN A 155 9.51 7.99 1.77
CA GLN A 155 8.72 9.10 2.25
C GLN A 155 9.42 10.45 2.14
N SER A 156 10.75 10.48 2.09
CA SER A 156 11.56 11.69 2.00
C SER A 156 11.76 12.15 0.56
N THR A 157 12.09 11.21 -0.34
CA THR A 157 12.42 11.51 -1.74
C THR A 157 11.24 11.37 -2.69
N LYS A 158 10.17 10.70 -2.25
CA LYS A 158 8.97 10.38 -3.05
C LYS A 158 9.22 9.36 -4.16
N HIS A 159 10.40 8.79 -4.19
CA HIS A 159 10.70 7.68 -5.06
C HIS A 159 10.09 6.40 -4.49
N PHE A 160 9.51 5.61 -5.37
CA PHE A 160 9.01 4.30 -5.04
C PHE A 160 9.76 3.21 -5.79
N LYS A 161 9.70 2.01 -5.23
CA LYS A 161 10.15 0.77 -5.86
C LYS A 161 9.02 -0.24 -5.87
N LEU A 162 8.84 -0.93 -6.99
CA LEU A 162 7.88 -2.02 -7.13
C LEU A 162 8.65 -3.34 -7.27
N VAL A 163 8.44 -4.26 -6.35
CA VAL A 163 9.09 -5.57 -6.29
C VAL A 163 8.10 -6.64 -6.74
N LEU A 164 8.51 -7.44 -7.73
CA LEU A 164 7.79 -8.65 -8.16
C LEU A 164 8.63 -9.85 -7.76
N GLY A 165 8.14 -10.65 -6.81
CA GLY A 165 8.80 -11.88 -6.37
C GLY A 165 8.16 -13.10 -7.02
N GLY A 166 8.99 -14.08 -7.36
CA GLY A 166 8.51 -15.33 -7.92
C GLY A 166 8.10 -15.25 -9.39
N VAL A 167 8.67 -14.32 -10.15
CA VAL A 167 8.44 -14.18 -11.60
C VAL A 167 8.88 -15.46 -12.29
N LEU A 168 7.97 -16.12 -12.98
CA LEU A 168 8.23 -17.38 -13.68
C LEU A 168 9.12 -17.13 -14.91
N VAL A 169 10.30 -17.72 -14.92
CA VAL A 169 11.16 -17.83 -16.10
C VAL A 169 11.40 -19.32 -16.40
N PRO A 170 11.79 -19.71 -17.63
CA PRO A 170 11.75 -21.10 -18.09
C PRO A 170 12.36 -22.16 -17.15
N ASP A 171 13.37 -21.78 -16.37
CA ASP A 171 14.16 -22.73 -15.57
C ASP A 171 14.06 -22.50 -14.04
N ARG A 172 13.44 -21.39 -13.60
CA ARG A 172 13.40 -20.98 -12.18
C ARG A 172 12.43 -19.81 -11.95
N SER A 173 12.13 -19.50 -10.70
CA SER A 173 11.55 -18.20 -10.35
C SER A 173 12.62 -17.19 -9.98
N ARG A 174 12.43 -15.93 -10.41
CA ARG A 174 13.32 -14.80 -10.10
C ARG A 174 12.53 -13.66 -9.48
N SER A 175 13.22 -12.62 -9.04
CA SER A 175 12.58 -11.39 -8.58
C SER A 175 12.98 -10.22 -9.48
N LEU A 176 12.02 -9.34 -9.75
CA LEU A 176 12.18 -8.10 -10.50
C LEU A 176 11.97 -6.92 -9.57
N ILE A 177 12.67 -5.83 -9.86
CA ILE A 177 12.46 -4.55 -9.19
C ILE A 177 12.40 -3.43 -10.21
N PHE A 178 11.37 -2.59 -10.08
CA PHE A 178 11.29 -1.30 -10.74
C PHE A 178 11.78 -0.22 -9.78
N ASP A 179 12.63 0.67 -10.27
CA ASP A 179 13.07 1.86 -9.54
C ASP A 179 12.55 3.12 -10.25
N SER A 180 11.75 3.92 -9.54
CA SER A 180 11.18 5.17 -10.09
C SER A 180 12.21 6.27 -10.31
N ILE A 181 13.37 6.23 -9.65
CA ILE A 181 14.46 7.21 -9.85
C ILE A 181 15.02 7.05 -11.25
N THR A 182 15.34 5.81 -11.62
CA THR A 182 15.94 5.49 -12.91
C THR A 182 14.88 5.18 -13.97
N SER A 183 13.63 4.96 -13.55
CA SER A 183 12.53 4.49 -14.39
C SER A 183 12.87 3.20 -15.14
N THR A 184 13.54 2.28 -14.46
CA THR A 184 14.01 1.01 -15.05
C THR A 184 13.57 -0.19 -14.25
N TRP A 185 13.27 -1.27 -14.98
CA TRP A 185 13.19 -2.61 -14.43
C TRP A 185 14.56 -3.30 -14.42
N SER A 186 14.84 -4.07 -13.38
CA SER A 186 16.04 -4.88 -13.29
C SER A 186 15.79 -6.17 -12.53
N TRP A 187 16.62 -7.18 -12.80
CA TRP A 187 16.59 -8.43 -12.04
C TRP A 187 17.29 -8.26 -10.70
N ILE A 188 16.64 -8.72 -9.63
CA ILE A 188 17.30 -8.91 -8.34
C ILE A 188 18.23 -10.12 -8.44
N ILE A 189 19.45 -9.97 -7.91
CA ILE A 189 20.50 -10.99 -7.99
C ILE A 189 20.18 -12.17 -7.07
N HIS A 190 19.68 -11.88 -5.87
CA HIS A 190 19.34 -12.92 -4.91
C HIS A 190 18.20 -13.80 -5.46
N PRO A 191 18.33 -15.14 -5.39
CA PRO A 191 17.29 -16.04 -5.88
C PRO A 191 15.99 -15.83 -5.10
N PHE A 192 14.86 -16.00 -5.80
CA PHE A 192 13.58 -16.09 -5.12
C PHE A 192 13.52 -17.43 -4.35
N PRO A 193 13.03 -17.46 -3.10
CA PRO A 193 13.09 -18.66 -2.27
C PRO A 193 12.29 -19.83 -2.84
N THR A 194 12.90 -21.00 -2.87
CA THR A 194 12.22 -22.24 -3.25
C THR A 194 11.47 -22.80 -2.05
N LEU A 195 10.14 -22.67 -2.07
CA LEU A 195 9.25 -23.42 -1.19
C LEU A 195 8.93 -24.76 -1.87
N LEU A 196 8.83 -25.85 -1.10
CA LEU A 196 8.76 -27.24 -1.56
C LEU A 196 7.81 -27.44 -2.78
N ASN A 197 8.32 -28.08 -3.85
CA ASN A 197 7.63 -28.55 -5.06
C ASN A 197 6.80 -27.50 -5.86
N TRP A 198 7.51 -26.55 -6.47
CA TRP A 198 7.03 -25.50 -7.39
C TRP A 198 6.22 -25.90 -8.63
N MET A 199 5.93 -27.18 -8.86
CA MET A 199 5.53 -27.58 -10.22
C MET A 199 4.09 -27.29 -10.60
N GLU A 200 3.16 -27.06 -9.67
CA GLU A 200 1.77 -26.84 -10.07
C GLU A 200 1.00 -26.03 -9.01
N VAL A 201 0.63 -24.80 -9.38
CA VAL A 201 -0.54 -24.03 -8.92
C VAL A 201 -0.34 -22.89 -7.89
N GLY A 202 -0.81 -21.70 -8.29
CA GLY A 202 -1.78 -20.88 -7.58
C GLY A 202 -1.50 -20.58 -6.10
N TRP A 203 -0.34 -20.02 -5.80
CA TRP A 203 -0.14 -19.38 -4.50
C TRP A 203 -1.06 -18.17 -4.42
N HIS A 204 -1.88 -18.15 -3.39
CA HIS A 204 -2.55 -16.93 -2.99
C HIS A 204 -1.59 -16.21 -2.05
N SER A 205 -1.06 -15.08 -2.50
CA SER A 205 -0.36 -14.16 -1.61
C SER A 205 -1.39 -13.25 -0.95
N GLU A 206 -1.27 -13.08 0.36
CA GLU A 206 -1.83 -11.87 0.97
C GLU A 206 -1.06 -10.64 0.51
N ARG A 207 -1.62 -9.46 0.76
CA ARG A 207 -1.00 -8.19 0.36
C ARG A 207 0.26 -7.94 1.17
N CYS A 208 1.21 -7.26 0.54
CA CYS A 208 2.46 -6.89 1.19
C CYS A 208 2.24 -5.89 2.33
N VAL A 209 3.07 -5.97 3.38
CA VAL A 209 3.25 -4.88 4.34
C VAL A 209 4.71 -4.46 4.42
N VAL A 210 4.93 -3.14 4.52
CA VAL A 210 6.26 -2.55 4.69
C VAL A 210 6.51 -2.30 6.17
N CYS A 211 7.64 -2.77 6.69
CA CYS A 211 8.05 -2.50 8.07
C CYS A 211 9.58 -2.48 8.20
N ASN A 212 10.13 -1.41 8.76
CA ASN A 212 11.58 -1.24 9.01
C ASN A 212 12.48 -1.58 7.81
N GLY A 213 12.11 -1.10 6.63
CA GLY A 213 12.90 -1.31 5.40
C GLY A 213 12.79 -2.71 4.80
N CYS A 214 11.88 -3.55 5.31
CA CYS A 214 11.58 -4.86 4.74
C CYS A 214 10.14 -4.91 4.23
N LEU A 215 9.94 -5.70 3.18
CA LEU A 215 8.62 -6.10 2.68
C LEU A 215 8.28 -7.48 3.26
N TYR A 216 7.04 -7.68 3.68
CA TYR A 216 6.57 -8.94 4.27
C TYR A 216 5.33 -9.44 3.54
N TRP A 217 5.26 -10.74 3.27
CA TRP A 217 4.11 -11.41 2.68
C TRP A 217 3.80 -12.71 3.41
N LEU A 218 2.52 -12.95 3.66
CA LEU A 218 2.04 -14.26 4.04
C LEU A 218 1.59 -14.98 2.77
N VAL A 219 2.20 -16.12 2.51
CA VAL A 219 1.89 -16.98 1.36
C VAL A 219 1.51 -18.37 1.87
N TRP A 220 0.56 -19.03 1.20
CA TRP A 220 0.17 -20.39 1.54
C TRP A 220 -0.05 -21.26 0.30
N ASP A 221 0.24 -22.55 0.46
CA ASP A 221 -0.10 -23.58 -0.52
C ASP A 221 -1.17 -24.51 0.08
N PRO A 222 -2.40 -24.49 -0.46
CA PRO A 222 -3.50 -25.30 0.04
C PRO A 222 -3.31 -26.80 -0.19
N ARG A 223 -2.40 -27.22 -1.08
CA ARG A 223 -2.16 -28.63 -1.44
C ARG A 223 -1.23 -29.31 -0.46
N VAL A 224 -0.17 -28.61 -0.07
CA VAL A 224 0.88 -29.16 0.82
C VAL A 224 0.74 -28.67 2.26
N THR A 225 -0.32 -27.93 2.57
CA THR A 225 -0.60 -27.44 3.94
C THR A 225 0.56 -26.66 4.55
N ILE A 226 1.28 -25.87 3.74
CA ILE A 226 2.40 -25.04 4.20
C ILE A 226 1.99 -23.58 4.14
N LYS A 227 2.28 -22.85 5.22
CA LYS A 227 2.29 -21.38 5.25
C LYS A 227 3.73 -20.90 5.31
N ALA A 228 4.02 -19.80 4.64
CA ALA A 228 5.31 -19.14 4.75
C ALA A 228 5.17 -17.63 4.91
N LEU A 229 6.03 -17.06 5.75
CA LEU A 229 6.30 -15.63 5.80
C LEU A 229 7.53 -15.36 4.93
N LEU A 230 7.30 -14.70 3.80
CA LEU A 230 8.37 -14.19 2.95
C LEU A 230 8.74 -12.79 3.41
N ILE A 231 10.04 -12.53 3.53
CA ILE A 231 10.58 -11.24 3.94
C ILE A 231 11.62 -10.84 2.89
N PHE A 232 11.48 -9.65 2.33
CA PHE A 232 12.49 -9.09 1.42
C PHE A 232 13.11 -7.86 2.05
N ASP A 233 14.43 -7.91 2.26
CA ASP A 233 15.21 -6.79 2.76
C ASP A 233 15.51 -5.83 1.60
N MET A 234 15.00 -4.60 1.64
CA MET A 234 15.18 -3.62 0.56
C MET A 234 16.60 -3.06 0.46
N ARG A 235 17.40 -3.17 1.52
CA ARG A 235 18.76 -2.65 1.57
C ARG A 235 19.74 -3.67 0.99
N GLU A 236 19.61 -4.91 1.43
CA GLU A 236 20.50 -6.01 0.99
C GLU A 236 19.98 -6.72 -0.27
N GLU A 237 18.73 -6.45 -0.66
CA GLU A 237 18.02 -7.10 -1.77
C GLU A 237 18.00 -8.62 -1.64
N THR A 238 17.82 -9.11 -0.41
CA THR A 238 17.82 -10.54 -0.07
C THR A 238 16.47 -11.01 0.44
N TRP A 239 16.21 -12.30 0.22
CA TRP A 239 15.01 -12.96 0.73
C TRP A 239 15.29 -13.79 1.98
N ILE A 240 14.39 -13.70 2.95
CA ILE A 240 14.32 -14.55 4.13
C ILE A 240 12.96 -15.26 4.12
N VAL A 241 12.96 -16.53 4.51
CA VAL A 241 11.75 -17.35 4.56
C VAL A 241 11.63 -18.03 5.90
N LEU A 242 10.46 -17.90 6.48
CA LEU A 242 10.01 -18.71 7.60
C LEU A 242 8.83 -19.54 7.11
N ALA A 243 8.93 -20.86 7.16
CA ALA A 243 7.87 -21.76 6.73
C ALA A 243 7.42 -22.65 7.89
N GLU A 244 6.15 -23.02 7.90
CA GLU A 244 5.54 -23.92 8.88
C GLU A 244 4.49 -24.81 8.21
N GLU A 245 4.48 -26.09 8.60
CA GLU A 245 3.42 -27.04 8.22
C GLU A 245 2.19 -26.82 9.10
N VAL A 246 1.02 -26.90 8.50
CA VAL A 246 -0.26 -26.52 9.11
C VAL A 246 -1.26 -27.64 8.96
N MET A 247 -1.47 -28.42 10.03
CA MET A 247 -2.34 -29.60 9.98
C MET A 247 -3.84 -29.26 9.96
N GLU A 248 -4.28 -28.10 10.48
CA GLU A 248 -5.71 -27.84 10.75
C GLU A 248 -6.20 -26.40 10.50
N ASP A 249 -5.34 -25.39 10.29
CA ASP A 249 -5.86 -24.04 10.02
C ASP A 249 -6.39 -23.92 8.60
N LYS A 250 -7.57 -23.31 8.48
CA LYS A 250 -8.09 -22.87 7.18
C LYS A 250 -7.13 -21.85 6.54
N PRO A 251 -6.82 -21.97 5.25
CA PRO A 251 -6.15 -20.91 4.49
C PRO A 251 -6.96 -19.60 4.56
N GLY A 252 -6.29 -18.47 4.74
CA GLY A 252 -6.92 -17.14 4.85
C GLY A 252 -7.38 -16.73 6.25
N ALA A 253 -7.07 -17.53 7.27
CA ALA A 253 -7.40 -17.22 8.67
C ALA A 253 -6.37 -16.31 9.37
N LEU A 254 -5.34 -15.82 8.68
CA LEU A 254 -4.27 -15.02 9.26
C LEU A 254 -3.95 -13.85 8.33
N GLN A 255 -4.07 -12.61 8.83
CA GLN A 255 -3.67 -11.39 8.13
C GLN A 255 -2.38 -10.79 8.68
N ILE A 256 -1.60 -10.17 7.81
CA ILE A 256 -0.45 -9.34 8.19
C ILE A 256 -0.79 -7.85 8.14
N VAL A 257 -0.34 -7.10 9.14
CA VAL A 257 -0.61 -5.67 9.27
C VAL A 257 0.61 -4.99 9.90
N ALA A 258 1.17 -3.94 9.30
CA ALA A 258 2.21 -3.15 9.95
C ALA A 258 1.57 -2.31 11.08
N TYR A 259 2.19 -2.23 12.27
CA TYR A 259 1.69 -1.40 13.35
C TYR A 259 2.77 -1.12 14.40
N GLU A 260 3.01 0.18 14.67
CA GLU A 260 4.02 0.69 15.60
C GLU A 260 5.43 0.10 15.35
N GLY A 261 5.83 0.02 14.08
CA GLY A 261 7.16 -0.50 13.72
C GLY A 261 7.31 -2.01 13.85
N CYS A 262 6.22 -2.76 14.00
CA CYS A 262 6.19 -4.23 13.97
C CYS A 262 5.24 -4.74 12.89
N VAL A 263 5.45 -5.97 12.43
CA VAL A 263 4.49 -6.74 11.64
C VAL A 263 3.61 -7.50 12.63
N CYS A 264 2.32 -7.22 12.61
CA CYS A 264 1.34 -7.87 13.46
C CYS A 264 0.59 -8.95 12.68
N LEU A 265 0.40 -10.10 13.30
CA LEU A 265 -0.38 -11.21 12.79
C LEU A 265 -1.76 -11.21 13.45
N LEU A 266 -2.81 -11.16 12.63
CA LEU A 266 -4.20 -11.14 13.06
C LEU A 266 -4.90 -12.42 12.61
N ALA A 267 -5.35 -13.24 13.56
CA ALA A 267 -6.20 -14.36 13.24
C ALA A 267 -7.65 -13.89 13.01
N MET A 268 -8.28 -14.29 11.90
CA MET A 268 -9.66 -13.94 11.54
C MET A 268 -10.42 -15.19 11.08
N ASP A 269 -11.64 -15.40 11.59
CA ASP A 269 -12.60 -16.32 10.98
C ASP A 269 -13.59 -15.51 10.14
N TRP A 270 -13.65 -15.76 8.84
CA TRP A 270 -14.52 -15.00 7.94
C TRP A 270 -16.00 -15.43 8.03
N THR A 271 -16.30 -16.53 8.72
CA THR A 271 -17.67 -17.03 8.83
C THR A 271 -18.49 -16.36 9.93
N ASP A 272 -17.84 -15.72 10.90
CA ASP A 272 -18.50 -14.93 11.94
C ASP A 272 -17.81 -13.55 12.03
N VAL A 273 -18.59 -12.47 12.06
CA VAL A 273 -18.09 -11.09 12.23
C VAL A 273 -17.45 -10.88 13.63
N GLU A 274 -17.37 -11.93 14.44
CA GLU A 274 -16.64 -11.95 15.68
C GLU A 274 -15.17 -12.26 15.40
N PHE A 275 -14.30 -11.29 15.68
CA PHE A 275 -12.86 -11.52 15.77
C PHE A 275 -12.61 -12.76 16.62
N ASP A 276 -12.02 -13.78 16.01
CA ASP A 276 -11.72 -15.02 16.70
C ASP A 276 -10.85 -14.69 17.93
N HIS A 277 -11.25 -15.18 19.10
CA HIS A 277 -10.45 -15.05 20.32
C HIS A 277 -9.15 -15.87 20.27
N ARG A 278 -8.94 -16.64 19.19
CA ARG A 278 -7.71 -17.40 18.96
C ARG A 278 -6.52 -16.47 18.68
N SER A 279 -5.52 -16.53 19.54
CA SER A 279 -4.20 -15.96 19.25
C SER A 279 -3.44 -16.86 18.28
N TYR A 280 -2.82 -16.27 17.26
CA TYR A 280 -1.80 -16.97 16.50
C TYR A 280 -0.57 -17.16 17.41
N ASP A 281 -0.11 -18.41 17.56
CA ASP A 281 1.03 -18.80 18.39
C ASP A 281 2.06 -19.65 17.60
N GLY A 282 2.09 -19.50 16.27
CA GLY A 282 2.97 -20.24 15.37
C GLY A 282 4.41 -19.72 15.28
N ASN A 283 5.20 -20.33 14.38
CA ASN A 283 6.65 -20.13 14.31
C ASN A 283 7.05 -18.74 13.79
N PHE A 284 6.16 -18.02 13.10
CA PHE A 284 6.47 -16.68 12.61
C PHE A 284 6.77 -15.69 13.75
N LEU A 285 6.24 -15.92 14.95
CA LEU A 285 6.51 -15.10 16.14
C LEU A 285 7.96 -15.18 16.64
N ARG A 286 8.78 -16.09 16.11
CA ARG A 286 10.21 -16.14 16.40
C ARG A 286 10.98 -15.01 15.72
N HIS A 287 10.41 -14.41 14.67
CA HIS A 287 11.01 -13.25 14.03
C HIS A 287 10.85 -12.01 14.93
N PRO A 288 11.92 -11.26 15.23
CA PRO A 288 11.87 -10.17 16.21
C PRO A 288 10.92 -9.03 15.81
N MET A 289 10.64 -8.88 14.51
CA MET A 289 9.68 -7.89 14.03
C MET A 289 8.24 -8.37 13.97
N VAL A 290 7.98 -9.64 14.20
CA VAL A 290 6.65 -10.23 14.07
C VAL A 290 6.05 -10.42 15.45
N ARG A 291 4.85 -9.89 15.67
CA ARG A 291 4.09 -10.07 16.91
C ARG A 291 2.66 -10.48 16.61
N ARG A 292 2.00 -11.13 17.57
CA ARG A 292 0.56 -11.35 17.49
C ARG A 292 -0.19 -10.05 17.79
N MET A 293 -1.30 -9.82 17.09
CA MET A 293 -2.23 -8.75 17.44
C MET A 293 -3.02 -9.17 18.69
N ASP A 294 -2.98 -8.38 19.75
CA ASP A 294 -3.71 -8.69 20.99
C ASP A 294 -5.14 -8.11 20.98
N GLY A 295 -6.00 -8.61 21.86
CA GLY A 295 -7.38 -8.14 21.97
C GLY A 295 -7.54 -6.66 22.35
N SER A 296 -6.51 -6.03 22.95
CA SER A 296 -6.51 -4.60 23.24
C SER A 296 -6.27 -3.76 22.00
N LEU A 297 -5.41 -4.25 21.10
CA LEU A 297 -5.09 -3.63 19.83
C LEU A 297 -6.26 -3.82 18.86
N ILE A 298 -6.85 -5.02 18.79
CA ILE A 298 -8.07 -5.29 18.02
C ILE A 298 -9.20 -4.34 18.46
N ARG A 299 -9.43 -4.15 19.77
CA ARG A 299 -10.45 -3.21 20.27
C ARG A 299 -10.14 -1.76 19.91
N ARG A 300 -8.89 -1.33 20.01
CA ARG A 300 -8.46 0.04 19.66
C ARG A 300 -8.62 0.31 18.17
N THR A 301 -8.40 -0.69 17.35
CA THR A 301 -8.53 -0.53 15.92
C THR A 301 -9.96 -0.74 15.47
N ARG A 302 -10.79 -1.56 16.13
CA ARG A 302 -12.15 -2.01 15.70
C ARG A 302 -13.04 -0.95 15.06
N ASP A 303 -13.09 0.27 15.59
CA ASP A 303 -13.97 1.33 15.06
C ASP A 303 -13.50 1.83 13.67
N LEU A 304 -12.29 1.45 13.27
CA LEU A 304 -11.74 1.59 11.92
C LEU A 304 -12.20 0.47 10.95
N TRP A 305 -12.84 -0.59 11.45
CA TRP A 305 -13.05 -1.88 10.76
C TRP A 305 -14.50 -2.05 10.29
N VAL A 306 -15.38 -1.14 10.67
CA VAL A 306 -16.84 -1.27 10.50
C VAL A 306 -17.37 0.05 9.94
N MET A 307 -17.97 0.03 8.74
CA MET A 307 -18.77 1.15 8.24
C MET A 307 -20.07 1.29 9.02
N GLU A 308 -20.76 2.42 8.88
CA GLU A 308 -22.16 2.58 9.32
C GLU A 308 -23.07 1.44 8.81
N ASP A 309 -22.71 0.78 7.69
CA ASP A 309 -23.41 -0.35 7.08
C ASP A 309 -22.90 -1.76 7.49
N VAL A 310 -22.10 -1.90 8.56
CA VAL A 310 -21.76 -3.20 9.21
C VAL A 310 -20.89 -4.17 8.37
N ARG A 311 -20.34 -3.75 7.21
CA ARG A 311 -19.44 -4.59 6.41
C ARG A 311 -17.99 -4.58 6.94
N ALA A 312 -17.37 -5.76 7.07
CA ALA A 312 -15.97 -5.93 7.48
C ALA A 312 -15.00 -5.67 6.31
N PHE A 313 -13.87 -5.00 6.58
CA PHE A 313 -12.86 -4.66 5.58
C PHE A 313 -11.73 -5.69 5.48
N LYS A 314 -11.10 -5.76 4.30
CA LYS A 314 -9.71 -6.23 4.16
C LYS A 314 -8.77 -5.05 4.38
N PHE A 315 -7.69 -5.21 5.13
CA PHE A 315 -6.65 -4.18 5.24
C PHE A 315 -5.83 -4.17 3.95
N TYR A 316 -5.59 -2.98 3.40
CA TYR A 316 -4.78 -2.80 2.20
C TYR A 316 -3.48 -2.05 2.52
N ALA A 317 -3.49 -1.20 3.53
CA ALA A 317 -2.31 -0.59 4.10
C ALA A 317 -2.59 -0.26 5.56
N SER A 318 -1.72 -0.70 6.44
CA SER A 318 -1.58 -0.15 7.79
C SER A 318 -0.14 0.31 7.99
N GLY A 319 0.47 0.90 6.96
CA GLY A 319 1.70 1.65 7.16
C GLY A 319 1.41 2.71 8.22
N GLY A 320 2.16 2.70 9.33
CA GLY A 320 2.38 3.95 10.01
C GLY A 320 2.97 4.90 8.97
N SER A 321 2.39 6.08 8.79
CA SER A 321 2.78 7.16 7.88
C SER A 321 2.35 7.11 6.40
N ASP A 322 1.53 8.11 6.08
CA ASP A 322 1.60 9.05 4.94
C ASP A 322 1.30 8.56 3.51
N VAL A 323 0.35 9.26 2.85
CA VAL A 323 -0.13 9.00 1.49
C VAL A 323 0.36 10.03 0.46
N PHE A 324 1.63 10.07 -0.01
CA PHE A 324 2.02 11.16 -0.94
C PHE A 324 3.00 10.88 -2.11
N PHE A 325 2.41 11.03 -3.31
CA PHE A 325 2.81 11.69 -4.58
C PHE A 325 4.00 11.18 -5.42
N VAL A 326 3.66 10.70 -6.62
CA VAL A 326 4.53 10.68 -7.82
C VAL A 326 4.42 12.06 -8.48
N SER A 327 5.55 12.74 -8.69
CA SER A 327 5.64 13.96 -9.52
C SER A 327 6.14 13.65 -10.92
#